data_AF-A0A1I0D8G2-F1
#
_entry.id   AF-A0A1I0D8G2-F1
#
_cell.length_a   1.000
_cell.length_b   1.000
_cell.length_c   1.000
_cell.angle_alpha   90.00
_cell.angle_beta   90.00
_cell.angle_gamma   90.00
#
_symmetry.space_group_name_H-M   'P 1'
#
loop_
_entity.id
_entity.type
_entity.pdbx_description
1 polymer ?
#
loop_
_entity_poly.entity_id
_entity_poly.type
_entity_poly.pdbx_seq_one_letter_code
_entity_poly.pdbx_strand_id
1 'polypeptide(L)'
;MLPRRLFLAVTAASFLACVKQVPVSPTRTSLQAVPLLAETPEQETEQFAQRREDVEIDTRNFDRTPRVVATGETPLLRLEGSRARLAGDAAGTTGFSVDNFILLEVLDERGKVLNRGAVGFTDSVLMGKEQVDSVGRMSFAFEPGEVDLTSLLPESQPFKLRATVLDYSGVGRVSPVFLRLEPRGPSAEDDLRGQ
;
A
#
# COMPACT_ATOMS: atom_id res chain seq x y z
N MET A 1 60.04 -5.72 -58.73
CA MET A 1 59.64 -6.54 -57.57
C MET A 1 59.55 -5.62 -56.35
N LEU A 2 58.38 -5.57 -55.69
CA LEU A 2 58.15 -4.85 -54.42
C LEU A 2 58.83 -5.54 -53.23
N PRO A 3 59.06 -4.80 -52.13
CA PRO A 3 58.38 -5.12 -50.85
C PRO A 3 57.84 -3.82 -50.19
N ARG A 4 56.54 -3.64 -49.94
CA ARG A 4 55.64 -4.11 -48.86
C ARG A 4 55.98 -3.65 -47.41
N ARG A 5 55.45 -2.46 -47.08
CA ARG A 5 54.82 -1.91 -45.84
C ARG A 5 55.09 -2.53 -44.46
N LEU A 6 55.23 -1.67 -43.44
CA LEU A 6 54.44 -1.73 -42.19
C LEU A 6 54.41 -0.34 -41.49
N PHE A 7 53.22 0.28 -41.39
CA PHE A 7 52.96 1.38 -40.45
C PHE A 7 51.89 0.87 -39.49
N LEU A 8 52.21 0.84 -38.19
CA LEU A 8 51.30 0.44 -37.13
C LEU A 8 50.49 1.67 -36.71
N ALA A 9 49.18 1.68 -36.99
CA ALA A 9 48.27 2.68 -36.45
C ALA A 9 47.64 2.10 -35.17
N VAL A 10 47.93 2.70 -34.02
CA VAL A 10 47.27 2.41 -32.75
C VAL A 10 46.02 3.27 -32.68
N THR A 11 44.86 2.70 -32.98
CA THR A 11 43.55 3.30 -32.69
C THR A 11 43.21 3.08 -31.23
N ALA A 12 43.30 4.14 -30.43
CA ALA A 12 42.75 4.18 -29.08
C ALA A 12 41.21 4.20 -29.16
N ALA A 13 40.57 3.09 -28.82
CA ALA A 13 39.12 3.01 -28.68
C ALA A 13 38.71 3.57 -27.32
N SER A 14 38.22 4.81 -27.30
CA SER A 14 37.56 5.39 -26.14
C SER A 14 36.21 4.72 -25.92
N PHE A 15 36.11 3.85 -24.93
CA PHE A 15 34.83 3.34 -24.43
C PHE A 15 34.09 4.48 -23.71
N LEU A 16 33.28 5.23 -24.44
CA LEU A 16 32.25 6.08 -23.85
C LEU A 16 31.15 5.15 -23.33
N ALA A 17 31.26 4.77 -22.07
CA ALA A 17 30.16 4.15 -21.35
C ALA A 17 29.00 5.17 -21.30
N CYS A 18 27.98 4.96 -22.12
CA CYS A 18 26.70 5.65 -21.98
C CYS A 18 26.10 5.24 -20.63
N VAL A 19 26.37 6.02 -19.59
CA VAL A 19 25.57 5.99 -18.37
C VAL A 19 24.16 6.40 -18.79
N LYS A 20 23.26 5.42 -18.88
CA LYS A 20 21.84 5.65 -19.08
C LYS A 20 21.37 6.46 -17.88
N GLN A 21 21.26 7.78 -18.03
CA GLN A 21 20.63 8.64 -17.05
C GLN A 21 19.16 8.21 -16.95
N VAL A 22 18.87 7.39 -15.93
CA VAL A 22 17.49 7.11 -15.55
C VAL A 22 16.95 8.42 -14.99
N PRO A 23 15.89 9.00 -15.57
CA PRO A 23 15.28 10.21 -15.02
C PRO A 23 14.94 9.94 -13.55
N VAL A 24 15.44 10.80 -12.66
CA VAL A 24 15.06 10.75 -11.24
C VAL A 24 13.55 10.94 -11.20
N SER A 25 12.82 9.92 -10.74
CA SER A 25 11.38 10.07 -10.53
C SER A 25 11.18 11.19 -9.50
N PRO A 26 10.21 12.11 -9.71
CA PRO A 26 9.98 13.18 -8.77
C PRO A 26 9.68 12.58 -7.40
N THR A 27 10.54 12.86 -6.43
CA THR A 27 10.33 12.47 -5.04
C THR A 27 9.52 13.54 -4.35
N ARG A 28 8.46 13.14 -3.64
CA ARG A 28 7.69 14.08 -2.83
C ARG A 28 8.56 14.72 -1.75
N THR A 29 8.38 16.02 -1.53
CA THR A 29 9.16 16.80 -0.56
C THR A 29 8.41 17.09 0.74
N SER A 30 7.10 16.83 0.81
CA SER A 30 6.26 17.09 1.98
C SER A 30 5.38 15.89 2.34
N LEU A 31 5.06 15.78 3.63
CA LEU A 31 4.05 14.85 4.11
C LEU A 31 2.68 15.22 3.50
N GLN A 32 1.97 14.22 2.99
CA GLN A 32 0.54 14.33 2.69
C GLN A 32 -0.22 13.32 3.55
N ALA A 33 -1.22 13.79 4.29
CA ALA A 33 -2.15 12.92 4.99
C ALA A 33 -3.54 13.04 4.34
N VAL A 34 -4.16 11.90 4.08
CA VAL A 34 -5.45 11.78 3.40
C VAL A 34 -6.39 11.00 4.33
N PRO A 35 -7.53 11.57 4.75
CA PRO A 35 -8.55 10.80 5.47
C PRO A 35 -8.98 9.60 4.62
N LEU A 36 -8.97 8.41 5.22
CA LEU A 36 -9.34 7.16 4.54
C LEU A 36 -10.62 6.57 5.13
N LEU A 37 -10.74 6.48 6.46
CA LEU A 37 -11.94 6.03 7.14
C LEU A 37 -12.31 7.02 8.23
N ALA A 38 -13.60 7.33 8.35
CA ALA A 38 -14.15 8.05 9.49
C ALA A 38 -14.44 7.08 10.64
N GLU A 39 -14.52 7.62 11.86
CA GLU A 39 -14.98 6.85 13.01
C GLU A 39 -16.36 6.25 12.74
N THR A 40 -16.51 4.97 13.05
CA THR A 40 -17.81 4.30 13.13
C THR A 40 -17.92 3.72 14.54
N PRO A 41 -18.91 4.15 15.33
CA PRO A 41 -19.08 3.66 16.69
C PRO A 41 -19.42 2.17 16.71
N GLU A 42 -19.28 1.59 17.89
CA GLU A 42 -19.60 0.18 18.12
C GLU A 42 -21.07 -0.13 17.79
N GLN A 43 -21.26 -1.16 16.98
CA GLN A 43 -22.56 -1.68 16.63
C GLN A 43 -22.48 -3.20 16.39
N GLU A 44 -23.48 -3.94 16.85
CA GLU A 44 -23.56 -5.39 16.63
C GLU A 44 -23.48 -5.73 15.14
N THR A 45 -22.65 -6.71 14.77
CA THR A 45 -22.38 -7.09 13.37
C THR A 45 -23.67 -7.27 12.58
N GLU A 46 -24.64 -7.97 13.15
CA GLU A 46 -25.92 -8.31 12.49
C GLU A 46 -26.76 -7.09 12.10
N GLN A 47 -26.53 -5.94 12.73
CA GLN A 47 -27.26 -4.71 12.45
C GLN A 47 -26.73 -3.98 11.20
N PHE A 48 -25.52 -4.31 10.70
CA PHE A 48 -25.02 -3.79 9.45
C PHE A 48 -25.73 -4.48 8.28
N ALA A 49 -26.55 -3.73 7.54
CA ALA A 49 -27.41 -4.30 6.49
C ALA A 49 -26.62 -4.81 5.26
N GLN A 50 -25.52 -4.15 4.91
CA GLN A 50 -24.76 -4.46 3.71
C GLN A 50 -23.77 -5.60 3.95
N ARG A 51 -23.70 -6.53 3.01
CA ARG A 51 -22.74 -7.65 2.97
C ARG A 51 -21.79 -7.50 1.80
N ARG A 52 -20.58 -8.08 1.91
CA ARG A 52 -19.65 -8.27 0.78
C ARG A 52 -19.73 -9.72 0.31
N GLU A 53 -20.66 -10.01 -0.57
CA GLU A 53 -20.90 -11.36 -1.13
C GLU A 53 -19.73 -11.88 -1.99
N ASP A 54 -18.85 -10.99 -2.43
CA ASP A 54 -17.62 -11.30 -3.16
C ASP A 54 -16.42 -11.63 -2.25
N VAL A 55 -16.59 -11.52 -0.93
CA VAL A 55 -15.57 -11.79 0.08
C VAL A 55 -16.02 -12.96 0.95
N GLU A 56 -15.11 -13.89 1.18
CA GLU A 56 -15.35 -15.06 2.03
C GLU A 56 -14.24 -15.16 3.09
N ILE A 57 -14.63 -15.35 4.35
CA ILE A 57 -13.71 -15.58 5.46
C ILE A 57 -13.60 -17.08 5.68
N ASP A 58 -12.38 -17.62 5.69
CA ASP A 58 -12.16 -19.04 5.96
C ASP A 58 -12.24 -19.36 7.46
N THR A 59 -13.46 -19.28 7.98
CA THR A 59 -13.78 -19.55 9.38
C THR A 59 -14.71 -20.75 9.51
N ARG A 60 -14.71 -21.36 10.71
CA ARG A 60 -15.56 -22.52 11.08
C ARG A 60 -16.69 -22.18 12.06
N ASN A 61 -16.55 -21.05 12.76
CA ASN A 61 -17.37 -20.75 13.94
C ASN A 61 -18.40 -19.64 13.68
N PHE A 62 -18.27 -18.92 12.57
CA PHE A 62 -19.06 -17.72 12.27
C PHE A 62 -19.55 -17.73 10.83
N ASP A 63 -20.36 -16.75 10.47
CA ASP A 63 -20.76 -16.52 9.09
C ASP A 63 -19.52 -16.21 8.23
N ARG A 64 -19.42 -16.84 7.07
CA ARG A 64 -18.26 -16.67 6.17
C ARG A 64 -18.38 -15.40 5.32
N THR A 65 -19.57 -14.82 5.18
CA THR A 65 -19.78 -13.62 4.37
C THR A 65 -19.86 -12.39 5.29
N PRO A 66 -18.83 -11.52 5.29
CA PRO A 66 -18.75 -10.39 6.20
C PRO A 66 -19.73 -9.27 5.83
N ARG A 67 -20.02 -8.44 6.83
CA ARG A 67 -20.84 -7.23 6.72
C ARG A 67 -19.97 -5.98 6.66
N VAL A 68 -20.48 -4.97 5.98
CA VAL A 68 -19.81 -3.68 5.79
C VAL A 68 -20.10 -2.77 6.96
N VAL A 69 -19.05 -2.45 7.73
CA VAL A 69 -19.11 -1.51 8.85
C VAL A 69 -18.95 -0.07 8.34
N ALA A 70 -17.92 0.15 7.52
CA ALA A 70 -17.59 1.46 6.99
C ALA A 70 -16.86 1.33 5.64
N THR A 71 -16.89 2.40 4.86
CA THR A 71 -16.13 2.49 3.60
C THR A 71 -15.49 3.85 3.47
N GLY A 72 -14.36 3.90 2.75
CA GLY A 72 -13.81 5.14 2.25
C GLY A 72 -12.91 4.93 1.04
N GLU A 73 -12.68 6.01 0.32
CA GLU A 73 -11.86 5.99 -0.90
C GLU A 73 -11.08 7.30 -0.98
N THR A 74 -9.78 7.22 -1.27
CA THR A 74 -8.96 8.41 -1.47
C THR A 74 -9.31 9.11 -2.78
N PRO A 75 -8.97 10.41 -2.94
CA PRO A 75 -8.80 10.99 -4.27
C PRO A 75 -7.73 10.22 -5.08
N LEU A 76 -7.57 10.58 -6.35
CA LEU A 76 -6.47 10.06 -7.17
C LEU A 76 -5.13 10.56 -6.63
N LEU A 77 -4.24 9.63 -6.28
CA LEU A 77 -2.93 9.88 -5.67
C LEU A 77 -1.82 9.31 -6.56
N ARG A 78 -0.57 9.67 -6.24
CA ARG A 78 0.66 9.09 -6.78
C ARG A 78 1.64 8.85 -5.64
N LEU A 79 2.40 7.76 -5.70
CA LEU A 79 3.34 7.39 -4.64
C LEU A 79 4.61 8.26 -4.69
N GLU A 80 5.16 8.51 -5.89
CA GLU A 80 6.24 9.48 -6.10
C GLU A 80 7.43 9.29 -5.14
N GLY A 81 7.92 8.06 -5.04
CA GLY A 81 9.04 7.71 -4.16
C GLY A 81 8.73 7.80 -2.67
N SER A 82 7.47 8.04 -2.28
CA SER A 82 7.07 8.14 -0.87
C SER A 82 6.93 6.75 -0.22
N ARG A 83 6.86 6.72 1.10
CA ARG A 83 6.31 5.60 1.87
C ARG A 83 4.83 5.86 2.12
N ALA A 84 4.03 4.80 2.07
CA ALA A 84 2.61 4.86 2.35
C ALA A 84 2.31 4.10 3.63
N ARG A 85 1.78 4.80 4.64
CA ARG A 85 1.53 4.24 5.97
C ARG A 85 0.15 4.63 6.49
N LEU A 86 -0.42 3.76 7.33
CA LEU A 86 -1.69 4.08 8.01
C LEU A 86 -1.44 4.64 9.42
N ALA A 87 -2.28 5.58 9.83
CA ALA A 87 -2.32 6.13 11.18
C ALA A 87 -3.75 6.52 11.56
N GLY A 88 -4.03 6.74 12.84
CA GLY A 88 -5.33 7.19 13.33
C GLY A 88 -5.59 8.69 13.21
N ASP A 89 -4.56 9.49 12.90
CA ASP A 89 -4.68 10.92 12.67
C ASP A 89 -3.81 11.40 11.51
N ALA A 90 -4.05 12.63 11.05
CA ALA A 90 -3.26 13.23 9.98
C ALA A 90 -1.80 13.48 10.38
N ALA A 91 -1.54 13.72 11.68
CA ALA A 91 -0.22 13.99 12.21
C ALA A 91 0.67 12.75 12.25
N GLY A 92 0.09 11.54 12.20
CA GLY A 92 0.77 10.27 12.42
C GLY A 92 1.20 10.05 13.86
N THR A 93 0.46 10.60 14.82
CA THR A 93 0.78 10.50 16.25
C THR A 93 -0.11 9.51 16.99
N THR A 94 -1.29 9.21 16.44
CA THR A 94 -2.26 8.30 17.04
C THR A 94 -2.35 7.01 16.23
N GLY A 95 -2.42 5.88 16.92
CA GLY A 95 -2.73 4.58 16.30
C GLY A 95 -4.19 4.48 15.86
N PHE A 96 -4.59 3.36 15.28
CA PHE A 96 -5.99 3.11 14.91
C PHE A 96 -6.45 1.72 15.35
N SER A 97 -7.76 1.54 15.46
CA SER A 97 -8.39 0.27 15.79
C SER A 97 -9.49 -0.07 14.81
N VAL A 98 -9.70 -1.37 14.60
CA VAL A 98 -10.71 -1.92 13.71
C VAL A 98 -11.22 -3.24 14.29
N ASP A 99 -12.51 -3.50 14.11
CA ASP A 99 -13.17 -4.76 14.43
C ASP A 99 -14.07 -5.14 13.24
N ASN A 100 -13.80 -6.21 12.47
CA ASN A 100 -12.69 -7.16 12.59
C ASN A 100 -11.46 -6.75 11.74
N PHE A 101 -11.66 -6.36 10.47
CA PHE A 101 -10.55 -6.03 9.56
C PHE A 101 -10.92 -4.99 8.49
N ILE A 102 -9.91 -4.44 7.82
CA ILE A 102 -10.03 -3.55 6.67
C ILE A 102 -9.55 -4.29 5.43
N LEU A 103 -10.42 -4.43 4.44
CA LEU A 103 -10.04 -4.79 3.08
C LEU A 103 -9.59 -3.53 2.34
N LEU A 104 -8.35 -3.55 1.86
CA LEU A 104 -7.73 -2.50 1.06
C LEU A 104 -7.71 -2.93 -0.41
N GLU A 105 -8.29 -2.12 -1.29
CA GLU A 105 -8.28 -2.34 -2.73
C GLU A 105 -7.61 -1.15 -3.40
N VAL A 106 -6.51 -1.42 -4.12
CA VAL A 106 -5.80 -0.41 -4.90
C VAL A 106 -6.43 -0.35 -6.28
N LEU A 107 -6.95 0.81 -6.66
CA LEU A 107 -7.67 1.02 -7.91
C LEU A 107 -6.83 1.87 -8.86
N ASP A 108 -6.91 1.61 -10.16
CA ASP A 108 -6.42 2.53 -11.19
C ASP A 108 -7.36 3.75 -11.36
N GLU A 109 -6.98 4.67 -12.26
CA GLU A 109 -7.78 5.86 -12.59
C GLU A 109 -9.19 5.54 -13.14
N ARG A 110 -9.41 4.31 -13.62
CA ARG A 110 -10.67 3.83 -14.20
C ARG A 110 -11.50 3.02 -13.19
N GLY A 111 -10.99 2.86 -11.97
CA GLY A 111 -11.65 2.08 -10.91
C GLY A 111 -11.41 0.57 -11.01
N LYS A 112 -10.48 0.10 -11.85
CA LYS A 112 -10.10 -1.32 -11.89
C LYS A 112 -9.19 -1.64 -10.71
N VAL A 113 -9.47 -2.74 -10.02
CA VAL A 113 -8.59 -3.23 -8.95
C VAL A 113 -7.27 -3.73 -9.54
N LEU A 114 -6.17 -3.18 -9.03
CA LEU A 114 -4.79 -3.52 -9.34
C LEU A 114 -4.19 -4.48 -8.31
N ASN A 115 -4.49 -4.26 -7.04
CA ASN A 115 -3.95 -5.04 -5.93
C ASN A 115 -4.90 -5.03 -4.72
N ARG A 116 -4.73 -5.97 -3.79
CA ARG A 116 -5.53 -6.08 -2.56
C ARG A 116 -4.68 -6.44 -1.36
N GLY A 117 -5.08 -5.96 -0.19
CA GLY A 117 -4.50 -6.35 1.09
C GLY A 117 -5.54 -6.33 2.19
N ALA A 118 -5.31 -7.10 3.26
CA ALA A 118 -6.13 -7.10 4.46
C ALA A 118 -5.31 -6.66 5.66
N VAL A 119 -5.92 -5.91 6.58
CA VAL A 119 -5.31 -5.52 7.85
C VAL A 119 -6.34 -5.62 8.96
N GLY A 120 -6.00 -6.28 10.06
CA GLY A 120 -6.90 -6.44 11.18
C GLY A 120 -6.76 -7.80 11.84
N PHE A 121 -7.76 -8.19 12.60
CA PHE A 121 -7.86 -9.51 13.20
C PHE A 121 -8.81 -10.34 12.35
N THR A 122 -8.31 -11.27 11.55
CA THR A 122 -9.18 -12.09 10.69
C THR A 122 -8.48 -13.40 10.34
N ASP A 123 -9.30 -14.44 10.10
CA ASP A 123 -8.86 -15.67 9.42
C ASP A 123 -8.47 -15.35 7.95
N SER A 124 -8.21 -16.37 7.13
CA SER A 124 -7.86 -16.13 5.72
C SER A 124 -9.03 -15.47 4.97
N VAL A 125 -8.75 -14.34 4.32
CA VAL A 125 -9.72 -13.62 3.48
C VAL A 125 -9.58 -14.10 2.04
N LEU A 126 -10.67 -14.56 1.45
CA LEU A 126 -10.75 -15.08 0.10
C LEU A 126 -11.64 -14.18 -0.77
N MET A 127 -11.23 -13.97 -2.02
CA MET A 127 -12.04 -13.34 -3.06
C MET A 127 -12.02 -14.22 -4.30
N GLY A 128 -13.11 -14.95 -4.54
CA GLY A 128 -13.15 -15.99 -5.57
C GLY A 128 -12.19 -17.13 -5.24
N LYS A 129 -11.14 -17.31 -6.05
CA LYS A 129 -10.11 -18.36 -5.86
C LYS A 129 -8.80 -17.83 -5.27
N GLU A 130 -8.73 -16.52 -5.01
CA GLU A 130 -7.52 -15.85 -4.56
C GLU A 130 -7.62 -15.56 -3.07
N GLN A 131 -6.54 -15.82 -2.35
CA GLN A 131 -6.37 -15.34 -0.99
C GLN A 131 -5.84 -13.91 -1.02
N VAL A 132 -6.42 -13.03 -0.20
CA VAL A 132 -5.94 -11.67 -0.01
C VAL A 132 -4.81 -11.68 1.02
N ASP A 133 -3.68 -11.08 0.67
CA ASP A 133 -2.51 -11.00 1.54
C ASP A 133 -2.77 -10.11 2.76
N SER A 134 -2.26 -10.51 3.93
CA SER A 134 -2.24 -9.64 5.10
C SER A 134 -1.09 -8.65 5.01
N VAL A 135 -1.38 -7.35 5.12
CA VAL A 135 -0.39 -6.26 5.08
C VAL A 135 -0.01 -5.74 6.47
N GLY A 136 -0.33 -6.51 7.51
CA GLY A 136 0.03 -6.23 8.90
C GLY A 136 -0.06 -7.49 9.76
N ARG A 137 0.26 -7.35 11.05
CA ARG A 137 0.02 -8.42 12.02
C ARG A 137 -1.48 -8.58 12.29
N MET A 138 -1.85 -9.76 12.79
CA MET A 138 -3.22 -10.02 13.22
C MET A 138 -3.50 -9.29 14.55
N SER A 139 -4.30 -8.23 14.52
CA SER A 139 -4.57 -7.36 15.67
C SER A 139 -5.83 -6.51 15.47
N PHE A 140 -6.48 -6.11 16.56
CA PHE A 140 -7.58 -5.13 16.56
C PHE A 140 -7.10 -3.68 16.66
N ALA A 141 -5.82 -3.47 16.98
CA ALA A 141 -5.22 -2.15 17.15
C ALA A 141 -3.79 -2.10 16.61
N PHE A 142 -3.41 -0.95 16.05
CA PHE A 142 -2.14 -0.73 15.36
C PHE A 142 -1.52 0.59 15.79
N GLU A 143 -0.20 0.59 15.98
CA GLU A 143 0.57 1.78 16.27
C GLU A 143 0.63 2.72 15.05
N PRO A 144 0.83 4.04 15.24
CA PRO A 144 0.95 4.97 14.12
C PRO A 144 2.10 4.57 13.19
N GLY A 145 1.78 4.40 11.91
CA GLY A 145 2.77 4.05 10.89
C GLY A 145 3.23 2.59 10.91
N GLU A 146 2.62 1.73 11.73
CA GLU A 146 2.93 0.29 11.81
C GLU A 146 2.61 -0.42 10.48
N VAL A 147 1.47 -0.09 9.89
CA VAL A 147 0.98 -0.72 8.66
C VAL A 147 1.55 0.04 7.46
N ASP A 148 2.51 -0.58 6.78
CA ASP A 148 3.20 -0.03 5.61
C ASP A 148 2.63 -0.64 4.32
N LEU A 149 1.96 0.21 3.52
CA LEU A 149 1.31 -0.16 2.28
C LEU A 149 2.19 0.09 1.05
N THR A 150 3.44 0.53 1.22
CA THR A 150 4.29 1.00 0.12
C THR A 150 4.42 -0.05 -0.99
N SER A 151 4.58 -1.32 -0.66
CA SER A 151 4.72 -2.42 -1.63
C SER A 151 3.40 -2.80 -2.33
N LEU A 152 2.25 -2.43 -1.74
CA LEU A 152 0.93 -2.70 -2.31
C LEU A 152 0.60 -1.73 -3.45
N LEU A 153 1.17 -0.51 -3.41
CA LEU A 153 0.82 0.61 -4.28
C LEU A 153 1.69 0.69 -5.54
N PRO A 154 1.15 1.15 -6.68
CA PRO A 154 1.94 1.36 -7.88
C PRO A 154 2.88 2.57 -7.71
N GLU A 155 4.17 2.36 -7.93
CA GLU A 155 5.20 3.39 -7.74
C GLU A 155 5.04 4.58 -8.70
N SER A 156 4.75 4.32 -9.99
CA SER A 156 4.74 5.35 -11.04
C SER A 156 3.37 5.70 -11.61
N GLN A 157 2.34 4.91 -11.31
CA GLN A 157 0.99 5.10 -11.87
C GLN A 157 0.08 5.78 -10.85
N PRO A 158 -0.88 6.62 -11.29
CA PRO A 158 -1.95 7.10 -10.43
C PRO A 158 -2.76 5.95 -9.84
N PHE A 159 -3.21 6.11 -8.61
CA PHE A 159 -4.07 5.13 -7.95
C PHE A 159 -5.08 5.81 -7.03
N LYS A 160 -6.14 5.09 -6.69
CA LYS A 160 -6.94 5.35 -5.50
C LYS A 160 -6.80 4.19 -4.54
N LEU A 161 -6.92 4.46 -3.25
CA LEU A 161 -7.03 3.41 -2.23
C LEU A 161 -8.46 3.40 -1.72
N ARG A 162 -9.15 2.28 -1.91
CA ARG A 162 -10.45 1.99 -1.30
C ARG A 162 -10.24 1.14 -0.06
N ALA A 163 -10.87 1.53 1.04
CA ALA A 163 -10.92 0.78 2.28
C ALA A 163 -12.37 0.37 2.56
N THR A 164 -12.59 -0.91 2.85
CA THR A 164 -13.87 -1.42 3.35
C THR A 164 -13.62 -2.10 4.68
N VAL A 165 -14.22 -1.58 5.74
CA VAL A 165 -14.20 -2.23 7.06
C VAL A 165 -15.24 -3.34 7.05
N LEU A 166 -14.77 -4.53 7.38
CA LEU A 166 -15.52 -5.76 7.32
C LEU A 166 -15.51 -6.46 8.67
N ASP A 167 -16.70 -6.89 9.05
CA ASP A 167 -16.92 -7.60 10.29
C ASP A 167 -17.81 -8.82 10.07
N TYR A 168 -17.51 -9.91 10.75
CA TYR A 168 -18.20 -11.19 10.59
C TYR A 168 -18.64 -11.82 11.91
N SER A 169 -18.37 -11.16 13.05
CA SER A 169 -18.86 -11.62 14.35
C SER A 169 -18.81 -10.54 15.43
N GLY A 170 -19.76 -10.57 16.38
CA GLY A 170 -19.72 -9.68 17.54
C GLY A 170 -20.09 -8.24 17.21
N VAL A 171 -19.11 -7.34 17.26
CA VAL A 171 -19.31 -5.89 17.17
C VAL A 171 -18.36 -5.31 16.13
N GLY A 172 -18.94 -4.63 15.13
CA GLY A 172 -18.17 -3.90 14.14
C GLY A 172 -17.91 -2.48 14.59
N ARG A 173 -16.66 -2.02 14.45
CA ARG A 173 -16.25 -0.63 14.66
C ARG A 173 -14.99 -0.29 13.88
N VAL A 174 -14.73 1.00 13.72
CA VAL A 174 -13.41 1.49 13.28
C VAL A 174 -13.15 2.86 13.86
N SER A 175 -11.95 3.11 14.35
CA SER A 175 -11.49 4.46 14.66
C SER A 175 -11.18 5.21 13.35
N PRO A 176 -10.94 6.53 13.36
CA PRO A 176 -10.43 7.21 12.17
C PRO A 176 -9.15 6.54 11.64
N VAL A 177 -9.00 6.53 10.32
CA VAL A 177 -7.79 6.05 9.63
C VAL A 177 -7.40 7.06 8.56
N PHE A 178 -6.12 7.39 8.49
CA PHE A 178 -5.51 8.25 7.51
C PHE A 178 -4.44 7.49 6.74
N LEU A 179 -4.42 7.67 5.42
CA LEU A 179 -3.28 7.31 4.59
C LEU A 179 -2.26 8.45 4.64
N ARG A 180 -1.04 8.16 5.08
CA ARG A 180 0.08 9.08 5.11
C ARG A 180 1.08 8.71 4.02
N LEU A 181 1.37 9.67 3.17
CA LEU A 181 2.40 9.59 2.14
C LEU A 181 3.58 10.46 2.58
N GLU A 182 4.65 9.79 2.99
CA GLU A 182 5.84 10.37 3.61
C GLU A 182 7.03 10.33 2.65
N PRO A 183 7.82 11.42 2.51
CA PRO A 183 9.07 11.37 1.76
C PRO A 183 9.95 10.21 2.25
N ARG A 184 10.51 9.40 1.33
CA ARG A 184 11.61 8.50 1.72
C ARG A 184 12.78 9.38 2.13
N GLY A 185 13.18 9.30 3.39
CA GLY A 185 14.43 9.90 3.84
C GLY A 185 15.62 9.34 3.03
N PRO A 186 16.78 10.03 3.01
CA PRO A 186 17.97 9.52 2.35
C PRO A 186 18.25 8.11 2.88
N SER A 187 18.29 7.13 1.98
CA SER A 187 18.55 5.74 2.33
C SER A 187 19.91 5.65 3.03
N ALA A 188 19.98 4.92 4.14
CA ALA A 188 21.23 4.61 4.84
C ALA A 188 22.29 3.92 3.96
N GLU A 189 21.94 3.50 2.74
CA GLU A 189 22.89 3.00 1.74
C GLU A 189 23.84 4.09 1.18
N ASP A 190 23.46 5.38 1.25
CA ASP A 190 24.32 6.47 0.77
C ASP A 190 25.46 6.80 1.75
N ASP A 191 25.33 6.41 3.03
CA ASP A 191 26.37 6.60 4.06
C ASP A 191 27.56 5.62 3.90
N LEU A 192 27.38 4.51 3.19
CA LEU A 192 28.45 3.53 2.94
C LEU A 192 29.33 3.89 1.74
N ARG A 193 29.00 4.95 0.99
CA ARG A 193 29.80 5.44 -0.15
C ARG A 193 30.76 6.57 0.24
N GLY A 194 30.80 6.95 1.51
CA GLY A 194 31.61 8.04 2.06
C GLY A 194 32.77 7.62 2.96
N GLN A 195 33.12 6.33 3.05
CA GLN A 195 34.26 5.82 3.83
C GLN A 195 35.32 5.16 2.95
#